data_AF-A0A840IF45-F1
#
_entry.id   AF-A0A840IF45-F1
#
_cell.length_a   1.000
_cell.length_b   1.000
_cell.length_c   1.000
_cell.angle_alpha   90.00
_cell.angle_beta   90.00
_cell.angle_gamma   90.00
#
_symmetry.space_group_name_H-M   'P 1'
#
loop_
_entity.id
_entity.type
_entity.pdbx_description
1 polymer ?
#
loop_
_entity_poly.entity_id
_entity_poly.type
_entity_poly.pdbx_seq_one_letter_code
_entity_poly.pdbx_strand_id
1 'polypeptide(L)'
;MLTVRELFRDIDIRLLAGEQGIDAPVRWVHITELEDPTPWLSGGELLLTTGMQLGSADRQRAFVLRLADHGLAGLGFGTGFAHERVPEALVEAAAERGLPLYEIPYAVPFIAITETAFSRLVNEQYAVLRRAIAAHERLERIVLSERGIDAVAGALATLIGGAVLVFDARGGLLAQRSFRAEVDDETVASLEKELRERTRGGPDAGGRRGFAPSAGAFGGRALALPVGAGGRRDGEADGAPLLQAWLVAAKDGGALTEFDRLTLHQAVTIVALELLRRRVAEDTERRLAGDVLSAVVSGELRGPDLKRRLEPFGLGARVGVIVLTPPRPGAGGLAAAEAALGAALRSEAADGLVAVHDGLVGALVPGYDEDELFALARRIAERATRTLGASLRLGAGRAVDSADARRAFHEARCALEALALAQPHGDGDVDRGAADGASARTTVATYRDLGSFQLLLSLQDDDALRLFCDSILSPIEESEGAYGGELMRSLEAFIEENGQWERAAKRLYCHRHTLRYRIRRVEELTGRSMGSARDRIEFWLALRGRELVRD
;
A
#
# COMPACT_ATOMS: atom_id res chain seq x y z
N MET A 1 31.34 -17.89 14.68
CA MET A 1 31.49 -18.22 16.10
C MET A 1 32.91 -18.68 16.29
N LEU A 2 33.62 -18.07 17.23
CA LEU A 2 34.99 -18.45 17.58
C LEU A 2 35.07 -19.94 17.97
N THR A 3 35.92 -20.70 17.30
CA THR A 3 36.20 -22.11 17.64
C THR A 3 37.50 -22.27 18.44
N VAL A 4 37.70 -23.43 19.07
CA VAL A 4 38.96 -23.75 19.77
C VAL A 4 40.16 -23.64 18.81
N ARG A 5 40.02 -24.19 17.59
CA ARG A 5 41.01 -24.09 16.51
C ARG A 5 41.35 -22.65 16.17
N GLU A 6 40.35 -21.79 16.05
CA GLU A 6 40.55 -20.39 15.72
C GLU A 6 41.23 -19.62 16.84
N LEU A 7 40.88 -19.89 18.10
CA LEU A 7 41.47 -19.20 19.25
C LEU A 7 43.00 -19.39 19.31
N PHE A 8 43.47 -20.61 19.04
CA PHE A 8 44.87 -20.96 19.16
C PHE A 8 45.67 -20.88 17.85
N ARG A 9 45.07 -20.45 16.76
CA ARG A 9 45.72 -20.38 15.44
C ARG A 9 47.03 -19.57 15.43
N ASP A 10 47.06 -18.47 16.20
CA ASP A 10 48.17 -17.51 16.22
C ASP A 10 49.02 -17.61 17.49
N ILE A 11 48.80 -18.66 18.30
CA ILE A 11 49.54 -18.93 19.53
C ILE A 11 50.30 -20.24 19.34
N ASP A 12 51.62 -20.22 19.52
CA ASP A 12 52.46 -21.41 19.39
C ASP A 12 52.27 -22.33 20.60
N ILE A 13 51.21 -23.14 20.56
CA ILE A 13 50.87 -24.13 21.58
C ILE A 13 50.52 -25.48 20.94
N ARG A 14 50.74 -26.55 21.69
CA ARG A 14 50.64 -27.91 21.19
C ARG A 14 49.30 -28.55 21.56
N LEU A 15 48.57 -29.06 20.57
CA LEU A 15 47.45 -29.97 20.78
C LEU A 15 48.00 -31.36 21.17
N LEU A 16 47.52 -31.92 22.28
CA LEU A 16 47.94 -33.23 22.80
C LEU A 16 46.88 -34.32 22.61
N ALA A 17 45.59 -33.97 22.65
CA ALA A 17 44.49 -34.93 22.48
C ALA A 17 43.21 -34.24 22.01
N GLY A 18 42.22 -35.02 21.56
CA GLY A 18 40.88 -34.52 21.25
C GLY A 18 40.75 -33.75 19.93
N GLU A 19 41.52 -34.13 18.89
CA GLU A 19 41.50 -33.47 17.58
C GLU A 19 40.10 -33.37 16.96
N GLN A 20 39.22 -34.32 17.24
CA GLN A 20 37.83 -34.31 16.73
C GLN A 20 36.98 -33.15 17.29
N GLY A 21 37.37 -32.57 18.44
CA GLY A 21 36.62 -31.51 19.10
C GLY A 21 37.11 -30.09 18.81
N ILE A 22 38.15 -29.90 17.99
CA ILE A 22 38.80 -28.57 17.83
C ILE A 22 37.90 -27.51 17.15
N ASP A 23 36.85 -27.93 16.46
CA ASP A 23 35.85 -27.02 15.87
C ASP A 23 34.68 -26.72 16.82
N ALA A 24 34.77 -27.13 18.09
CA ALA A 24 33.79 -26.78 19.10
C ALA A 24 33.72 -25.25 19.31
N PRO A 25 32.51 -24.66 19.40
CA PRO A 25 32.36 -23.23 19.63
C PRO A 25 32.77 -22.87 21.06
N VAL A 26 33.63 -21.86 21.20
CA VAL A 26 34.08 -21.32 22.48
C VAL A 26 33.18 -20.17 22.87
N ARG A 27 32.41 -20.34 23.95
CA ARG A 27 31.56 -19.29 24.51
C ARG A 27 32.33 -18.36 25.46
N TRP A 28 33.29 -18.92 26.20
CA TRP A 28 34.07 -18.20 27.20
C TRP A 28 35.38 -18.95 27.51
N VAL A 29 36.39 -18.24 28.03
CA VAL A 29 37.62 -18.85 28.56
C VAL A 29 37.69 -18.59 30.05
N HIS A 30 37.85 -19.64 30.85
CA HIS A 30 37.86 -19.51 32.31
C HIS A 30 39.09 -20.19 32.92
N ILE A 31 39.69 -19.56 33.93
CA ILE A 31 40.85 -20.09 34.65
C ILE A 31 40.37 -20.65 35.99
N THR A 32 40.74 -21.89 36.32
CA THR A 32 40.41 -22.48 37.61
C THR A 32 41.47 -23.46 38.10
N GLU A 33 41.52 -23.62 39.42
CA GLU A 33 42.36 -24.59 40.12
C GLU A 33 41.51 -25.48 41.05
N LEU A 34 40.18 -25.40 40.94
CA LEU A 34 39.26 -26.23 41.70
C LEU A 34 39.33 -27.68 41.22
N GLU A 35 39.27 -28.62 42.16
CA GLU A 35 39.19 -30.05 41.83
C GLU A 35 37.89 -30.41 41.11
N ASP A 36 36.80 -29.67 41.36
CA ASP A 36 35.56 -29.72 40.58
C ASP A 36 35.04 -28.32 40.26
N PRO A 37 35.22 -27.81 39.02
CA PRO A 37 34.66 -26.53 38.62
C PRO A 37 33.25 -26.63 38.03
N THR A 38 32.75 -27.83 37.73
CA THR A 38 31.51 -28.03 36.96
C THR A 38 30.24 -27.40 37.56
N PRO A 39 30.05 -27.30 38.90
CA PRO A 39 28.86 -26.67 39.46
C PRO A 39 28.67 -25.19 39.10
N TRP A 40 29.72 -24.51 38.63
CA TRP A 40 29.71 -23.08 38.30
C TRP A 40 29.85 -22.80 36.80
N LEU A 41 29.90 -23.83 35.96
CA LEU A 41 30.04 -23.72 34.51
C LEU A 41 28.72 -24.00 33.80
N SER A 42 28.52 -23.45 32.60
CA SER A 42 27.27 -23.61 31.82
C SER A 42 27.43 -24.43 30.53
N GLY A 43 28.65 -24.84 30.19
CA GLY A 43 28.97 -25.56 28.96
C GLY A 43 29.46 -24.63 27.84
N GLY A 44 30.31 -25.18 26.97
CA GLY A 44 30.97 -24.46 25.87
C GLY A 44 32.12 -23.55 26.31
N GLU A 45 32.56 -23.62 27.57
CA GLU A 45 33.75 -22.92 28.04
C GLU A 45 35.03 -23.69 27.68
N LEU A 46 36.11 -22.96 27.37
CA LEU A 46 37.47 -23.47 27.33
C LEU A 46 38.13 -23.21 28.69
N LEU A 47 38.51 -24.26 29.39
CA LEU A 47 39.08 -24.14 30.73
C LEU A 47 40.61 -24.05 30.68
N LEU A 48 41.20 -23.21 31.52
CA LEU A 48 42.65 -23.11 31.71
C LEU A 48 43.01 -23.49 33.15
N THR A 49 44.00 -24.35 33.34
CA THR A 49 44.44 -24.78 34.67
C THR A 49 45.93 -25.12 34.68
N THR A 50 46.60 -24.92 35.81
CA THR A 50 47.97 -25.40 36.06
C THR A 50 47.98 -26.78 36.73
N GLY A 51 46.80 -27.30 37.08
CA GLY A 51 46.63 -28.65 37.61
C GLY A 51 47.21 -28.84 39.02
N MET A 52 47.26 -27.78 39.84
CA MET A 52 47.87 -27.85 41.19
C MET A 52 47.25 -28.94 42.08
N GLN A 53 45.96 -29.24 41.91
CA GLN A 53 45.24 -30.27 42.67
C GLN A 53 45.27 -31.67 42.02
N LEU A 54 45.84 -31.79 40.83
CA LEU A 54 45.83 -33.01 39.99
C LEU A 54 47.08 -33.88 40.19
N GLY A 55 47.39 -34.20 41.44
CA GLY A 55 48.61 -34.93 41.82
C GLY A 55 48.58 -36.45 41.61
N SER A 56 47.42 -37.04 41.30
CA SER A 56 47.28 -38.48 41.04
C SER A 56 46.55 -38.77 39.72
N ALA A 57 46.84 -39.92 39.11
CA ALA A 57 46.25 -40.33 37.84
C ALA A 57 44.72 -40.45 37.92
N ASP A 58 44.17 -40.92 39.05
CA ASP A 58 42.71 -41.03 39.24
C ASP A 58 42.02 -39.67 39.24
N ARG A 59 42.63 -38.66 39.89
CA ARG A 59 42.12 -37.28 39.90
C ARG A 59 42.18 -36.65 38.52
N GLN A 60 43.28 -36.88 37.78
CA GLN A 60 43.46 -36.39 36.42
C GLN A 60 42.37 -36.93 35.48
N ARG A 61 42.11 -38.23 35.52
CA ARG A 61 41.03 -38.86 34.73
C ARG A 61 39.65 -38.34 35.14
N ALA A 62 39.36 -38.32 36.44
CA ALA A 62 38.07 -37.84 36.95
C ALA A 62 37.81 -36.37 36.59
N PHE A 63 38.84 -35.54 36.52
CA PHE A 63 38.72 -34.15 36.09
C PHE A 63 38.29 -34.04 34.63
N VAL A 64 38.99 -34.72 33.71
CA VAL A 64 38.64 -34.69 32.27
C VAL A 64 37.25 -35.23 32.00
N LEU A 65 36.87 -36.34 32.66
CA LEU A 65 35.54 -36.93 32.53
C LEU A 65 34.44 -35.93 32.91
N ARG A 66 34.59 -35.23 34.04
CA ARG A 66 33.64 -34.21 34.48
C ARG A 66 33.52 -33.05 33.49
N LEU A 67 34.63 -32.58 32.92
CA LEU A 67 34.60 -31.49 31.94
C LEU A 67 33.92 -31.92 30.62
N ALA A 68 34.22 -33.12 30.15
CA ALA A 68 33.62 -33.66 28.93
C ALA A 68 32.12 -33.91 29.11
N ASP A 69 31.71 -34.51 30.25
CA ASP A 69 30.31 -34.79 30.56
C ASP A 69 29.49 -33.49 30.73
N HIS A 70 30.13 -32.38 31.15
CA HIS A 70 29.52 -31.05 31.25
C HIS A 70 29.58 -30.23 29.94
N GLY A 71 30.05 -30.83 28.84
CA GLY A 71 30.03 -30.21 27.51
C GLY A 71 30.96 -29.01 27.34
N LEU A 72 32.13 -29.03 27.99
CA LEU A 72 33.14 -27.99 27.77
C LEU A 72 33.74 -28.06 26.36
N ALA A 73 34.16 -26.90 25.85
CA ALA A 73 34.76 -26.79 24.52
C ALA A 73 36.20 -27.33 24.47
N GLY A 74 36.93 -27.31 25.59
CA GLY A 74 38.28 -27.86 25.68
C GLY A 74 39.00 -27.52 26.99
N LEU A 75 40.24 -27.97 27.10
CA LEU A 75 41.13 -27.78 28.26
C LEU A 75 42.52 -27.32 27.81
N GLY A 76 42.99 -26.20 28.36
CA GLY A 76 44.36 -25.73 28.29
C GLY A 76 45.09 -26.02 29.60
N PHE A 77 46.16 -26.82 29.54
CA PHE A 77 46.94 -27.22 30.71
C PHE A 77 48.28 -26.49 30.73
N GLY A 78 48.50 -25.68 31.77
CA GLY A 78 49.72 -24.92 31.99
C GLY A 78 50.85 -25.80 32.54
N THR A 79 51.97 -25.88 31.83
CA THR A 79 53.18 -26.59 32.27
C THR A 79 54.25 -25.64 32.80
N GLY A 80 55.16 -26.14 33.64
CA GLY A 80 56.19 -25.34 34.31
C GLY A 80 55.78 -24.77 35.67
N PHE A 81 54.70 -25.30 36.26
CA PHE A 81 54.24 -24.99 37.62
C PHE A 81 54.34 -26.23 38.52
N ALA A 82 53.20 -26.84 38.88
CA ALA A 82 53.14 -28.09 39.62
C ALA A 82 53.56 -29.32 38.79
N HIS A 83 53.49 -29.20 37.46
CA HIS A 83 53.83 -30.27 36.50
C HIS A 83 54.78 -29.72 35.44
N GLU A 84 55.92 -30.38 35.22
CA GLU A 84 56.86 -30.03 34.14
C GLU A 84 56.31 -30.36 32.75
N ARG A 85 55.44 -31.38 32.66
CA ARG A 85 54.76 -31.83 31.45
C ARG A 85 53.31 -32.17 31.76
N VAL A 86 52.44 -32.14 30.75
CA VAL A 86 51.06 -32.59 30.91
C VAL A 86 51.04 -34.09 31.28
N PRO A 87 50.37 -34.49 32.38
CA PRO A 87 50.33 -35.88 32.81
C PRO A 87 49.68 -36.82 31.78
N GLU A 88 50.24 -38.02 31.57
CA GLU A 88 49.77 -38.99 30.55
C GLU A 88 48.31 -39.42 30.79
N ALA A 89 47.91 -39.64 32.04
CA ALA A 89 46.53 -40.03 32.37
C ALA A 89 45.49 -38.96 31.98
N LEU A 90 45.91 -37.68 31.89
CA LEU A 90 45.06 -36.58 31.45
C LEU A 90 44.93 -36.57 29.92
N VAL A 91 46.03 -36.85 29.20
CA VAL A 91 46.06 -36.98 27.73
C VAL A 91 45.22 -38.17 27.27
N GLU A 92 45.37 -39.34 27.90
CA GLU A 92 44.57 -40.55 27.62
C GLU A 92 43.07 -40.29 27.78
N ALA A 93 42.65 -39.74 28.93
CA ALA A 93 41.25 -39.45 29.19
C ALA A 93 40.65 -38.42 28.23
N ALA A 94 41.44 -37.42 27.83
CA ALA A 94 41.01 -36.40 26.87
C ALA A 94 40.85 -37.00 25.47
N ALA A 95 41.74 -37.90 25.07
CA ALA A 95 41.65 -38.61 23.79
C ALA A 95 40.41 -39.53 23.74
N GLU A 96 40.15 -40.29 24.81
CA GLU A 96 39.00 -41.18 24.92
C GLU A 96 37.66 -40.42 24.83
N ARG A 97 37.58 -39.23 25.43
CA ARG A 97 36.36 -38.40 25.42
C ARG A 97 36.30 -37.39 24.26
N GLY A 98 37.32 -37.33 23.41
CA GLY A 98 37.41 -36.37 22.31
C GLY A 98 37.49 -34.90 22.75
N LEU A 99 37.86 -34.62 24.01
CA LEU A 99 37.97 -33.27 24.56
C LEU A 99 39.31 -32.65 24.09
N PRO A 100 39.31 -31.50 23.38
CA PRO A 100 40.54 -30.86 22.96
C PRO A 100 41.42 -30.49 24.17
N LEU A 101 42.64 -31.01 24.20
CA LEU A 101 43.63 -30.76 25.24
C LEU A 101 44.86 -30.08 24.65
N TYR A 102 45.18 -28.88 25.15
CA TYR A 102 46.35 -28.13 24.75
C TYR A 102 47.36 -28.02 25.88
N GLU A 103 48.64 -28.18 25.55
CA GLU A 103 49.75 -27.80 26.43
C GLU A 103 50.03 -26.31 26.28
N ILE A 104 50.01 -25.58 27.39
CA ILE A 104 50.32 -24.16 27.46
C ILE A 104 51.65 -24.02 28.20
N PRO A 105 52.76 -23.74 27.51
CA PRO A 105 54.05 -23.55 28.14
C PRO A 105 54.04 -22.36 29.10
N TYR A 106 54.89 -22.38 30.13
CA TYR A 106 55.05 -21.28 31.10
C TYR A 106 55.26 -19.90 30.45
N ALA A 107 55.91 -19.86 29.28
CA ALA A 107 56.15 -18.63 28.53
C ALA A 107 54.88 -17.98 27.95
N VAL A 108 53.73 -18.68 27.93
CA VAL A 108 52.44 -18.19 27.42
C VAL A 108 51.53 -17.87 28.61
N PRO A 109 51.35 -16.59 28.97
CA PRO A 109 50.49 -16.21 30.07
C PRO A 109 49.02 -16.52 29.76
N PHE A 110 48.29 -17.12 30.71
CA PHE A 110 46.85 -17.38 30.54
C PHE A 110 46.05 -16.10 30.26
N ILE A 111 46.48 -14.95 30.80
CA ILE A 111 45.84 -13.66 30.51
C ILE A 111 45.84 -13.34 29.02
N ALA A 112 46.91 -13.64 28.29
CA ALA A 112 47.01 -13.39 26.86
C ALA A 112 46.00 -14.23 26.06
N ILE A 113 45.74 -15.47 26.50
CA ILE A 113 44.71 -16.35 25.91
C ILE A 113 43.32 -15.78 26.19
N THR A 114 43.04 -15.37 27.43
CA THR A 114 41.73 -14.80 27.80
C THR A 114 41.47 -13.46 27.11
N GLU A 115 42.46 -12.58 26.98
CA GLU A 115 42.35 -11.30 26.27
C GLU A 115 42.13 -11.51 24.77
N THR A 116 42.82 -12.49 24.17
CA THR A 116 42.63 -12.85 22.76
C THR A 116 41.22 -13.39 22.52
N ALA A 117 40.74 -14.29 23.39
CA ALA A 117 39.38 -14.83 23.30
C ALA A 117 38.33 -13.73 23.45
N PHE A 118 38.45 -12.90 24.48
CA PHE A 118 37.52 -11.79 24.72
C PHE A 118 37.50 -10.81 23.55
N SER A 119 38.68 -10.41 23.06
CA SER A 119 38.79 -9.50 21.91
C SER A 119 38.12 -10.08 20.67
N ARG A 120 38.30 -11.38 20.39
CA ARG A 120 37.66 -12.03 19.24
C ARG A 120 36.16 -12.18 19.40
N LEU A 121 35.67 -12.57 20.58
CA LEU A 121 34.25 -12.71 20.88
C LEU A 121 33.50 -11.37 20.81
N VAL A 122 34.08 -10.29 21.34
CA VAL A 122 33.50 -8.94 21.29
C VAL A 122 33.55 -8.37 19.86
N ASN A 123 34.66 -8.55 19.14
CA ASN A 123 34.81 -8.05 17.78
C ASN A 123 33.84 -8.70 16.79
N GLU A 124 33.47 -9.98 16.99
CA GLU A 124 32.51 -10.67 16.13
C GLU A 124 31.12 -10.00 16.20
N GLN A 125 30.64 -9.69 17.42
CA GLN A 125 29.36 -9.02 17.65
C GLN A 125 29.36 -7.56 17.17
N TYR A 126 30.44 -6.82 17.47
CA TYR A 126 30.57 -5.45 17.01
C TYR A 126 30.63 -5.35 15.47
N ALA A 127 31.26 -6.32 14.81
CA ALA A 127 31.34 -6.36 13.34
C ALA A 127 29.97 -6.60 12.68
N VAL A 128 29.07 -7.38 13.29
CA VAL A 128 27.70 -7.56 12.79
C VAL A 128 26.92 -6.26 12.94
N LEU A 129 26.95 -5.64 14.13
CA LEU A 129 26.24 -4.39 14.39
C LEU A 129 26.73 -3.24 13.52
N ARG A 130 28.05 -3.06 13.38
CA ARG A 130 28.65 -2.01 12.54
C ARG A 130 28.26 -2.17 11.07
N ARG A 131 28.19 -3.42 10.58
CA ARG A 131 27.69 -3.71 9.22
C ARG A 131 26.21 -3.36 9.09
N ALA A 132 25.37 -3.68 10.09
CA ALA A 132 23.95 -3.37 10.05
C ALA A 132 23.70 -1.85 10.04
N ILE A 133 24.44 -1.08 10.85
CA ILE A 133 24.38 0.39 10.84
C ILE A 133 24.78 0.94 9.46
N ALA A 134 25.88 0.46 8.87
CA ALA A 134 26.30 0.89 7.54
C ALA A 134 25.27 0.53 6.44
N ALA A 135 24.58 -0.61 6.58
CA ALA A 135 23.49 -1.00 5.70
C ALA A 135 22.29 -0.04 5.84
N HIS A 136 21.91 0.32 7.06
CA HIS A 136 20.84 1.28 7.34
C HIS A 136 21.13 2.66 6.74
N GLU A 137 22.31 3.24 6.99
CA GLU A 137 22.70 4.54 6.43
C GLU A 137 22.69 4.55 4.90
N ARG A 138 23.06 3.42 4.27
CA ARG A 138 22.99 3.27 2.81
C ARG A 138 21.55 3.31 2.30
N LEU A 139 20.63 2.64 2.99
CA LEU A 139 19.21 2.62 2.64
C LEU A 139 18.55 3.99 2.86
N GLU A 140 18.86 4.68 3.96
CA GLU A 140 18.40 6.04 4.22
C GLU A 140 18.83 7.00 3.12
N ARG A 141 20.10 6.94 2.68
CA ARG A 141 20.61 7.77 1.60
C ARG A 141 19.87 7.54 0.28
N ILE A 142 19.38 6.32 0.03
CA ILE A 142 18.58 6.01 -1.16
C ILE A 142 17.23 6.71 -1.11
N VAL A 143 16.54 6.65 0.03
CA VAL A 143 15.26 7.33 0.25
C VAL A 143 15.42 8.86 0.11
N LEU A 144 16.46 9.44 0.73
CA LEU A 144 16.76 10.87 0.62
C LEU A 144 17.12 11.30 -0.82
N SER A 145 17.68 10.40 -1.62
CA SER A 145 17.98 10.66 -3.04
C SER A 145 16.79 10.47 -3.99
N GLU A 146 15.59 10.21 -3.46
CA GLU A 146 14.35 10.11 -4.23
C GLU A 146 14.34 9.03 -5.33
N ARG A 147 15.12 7.96 -5.14
CA ARG A 147 15.27 6.89 -6.14
C ARG A 147 14.16 5.82 -6.13
N GLY A 148 13.16 5.97 -5.27
CA GLY A 148 11.99 5.09 -5.23
C GLY A 148 12.21 3.74 -4.54
N ILE A 149 11.12 3.00 -4.41
CA ILE A 149 11.06 1.70 -3.74
C ILE A 149 11.87 0.60 -4.44
N ASP A 150 11.99 0.67 -5.76
CA ASP A 150 12.83 -0.23 -6.57
C ASP A 150 14.32 -0.13 -6.22
N ALA A 151 14.81 1.09 -5.97
CA ALA A 151 16.21 1.29 -5.60
C ALA A 151 16.49 0.77 -4.18
N VAL A 152 15.53 0.93 -3.26
CA VAL A 152 15.59 0.34 -1.92
C VAL A 152 15.63 -1.19 -2.02
N ALA A 153 14.72 -1.79 -2.78
CA ALA A 153 14.67 -3.24 -2.99
C ALA A 153 15.97 -3.78 -3.61
N GLY A 154 16.54 -3.08 -4.61
CA GLY A 154 17.81 -3.46 -5.24
C GLY A 154 19.02 -3.39 -4.31
N ALA A 155 19.06 -2.37 -3.43
CA ALA A 155 20.10 -2.28 -2.41
C ALA A 155 19.99 -3.40 -1.38
N LEU A 156 18.77 -3.75 -0.95
CA LEU A 156 18.53 -4.87 -0.03
C LEU A 156 18.90 -6.21 -0.67
N ALA A 157 18.51 -6.45 -1.93
CA ALA A 157 18.89 -7.64 -2.68
C ALA A 157 20.41 -7.82 -2.72
N THR A 158 21.16 -6.73 -2.93
CA THR A 158 22.63 -6.73 -2.93
C THR A 158 23.21 -7.01 -1.53
N LEU A 159 22.64 -6.42 -0.48
CA LEU A 159 23.12 -6.58 0.90
C LEU A 159 22.91 -8.00 1.43
N ILE A 160 21.76 -8.60 1.11
CA ILE A 160 21.38 -9.96 1.54
C ILE A 160 22.04 -11.03 0.65
N GLY A 161 22.33 -10.68 -0.61
CA GLY A 161 22.80 -11.62 -1.61
C GLY A 161 21.69 -12.56 -2.08
N GLY A 162 20.55 -11.98 -2.46
CA GLY A 162 19.41 -12.76 -2.97
C GLY A 162 18.29 -11.89 -3.54
N ALA A 163 17.05 -12.35 -3.40
CA ALA A 163 15.86 -11.67 -3.91
C ALA A 163 15.13 -10.87 -2.83
N VAL A 164 14.61 -9.71 -3.19
CA VAL A 164 13.73 -8.87 -2.38
C VAL A 164 12.51 -8.45 -3.18
N LEU A 165 11.34 -8.69 -2.60
CA LEU A 165 10.05 -8.33 -3.15
C LEU A 165 9.29 -7.46 -2.14
N VAL A 166 8.63 -6.42 -2.63
CA VAL A 166 7.74 -5.59 -1.82
C VAL A 166 6.34 -5.72 -2.40
N PHE A 167 5.37 -6.05 -1.55
CA PHE A 167 3.96 -6.15 -1.90
C PHE A 167 3.16 -5.09 -1.16
N ASP A 168 2.06 -4.63 -1.73
CA ASP A 168 1.10 -3.79 -1.02
C ASP A 168 0.31 -4.58 0.04
N ALA A 169 -0.53 -3.88 0.81
CA ALA A 169 -1.40 -4.52 1.81
C ALA A 169 -2.41 -5.51 1.22
N ARG A 170 -2.67 -5.51 -0.09
CA ARG A 170 -3.58 -6.44 -0.77
C ARG A 170 -2.84 -7.61 -1.42
N GLY A 171 -1.51 -7.69 -1.26
CA GLY A 171 -0.67 -8.72 -1.86
C GLY A 171 -0.39 -8.50 -3.34
N GLY A 172 -0.55 -7.28 -3.87
CA GLY A 172 -0.09 -6.90 -5.19
C GLY A 172 1.39 -6.50 -5.17
N LEU A 173 2.17 -6.95 -6.14
CA LEU A 173 3.61 -6.66 -6.22
C LEU A 173 3.88 -5.18 -6.53
N LEU A 174 4.67 -4.51 -5.69
CA LEU A 174 5.13 -3.12 -5.85
C LEU A 174 6.54 -3.03 -6.41
N ALA A 175 7.43 -3.94 -6.02
CA ALA A 175 8.81 -4.00 -6.49
C ALA A 175 9.37 -5.41 -6.37
N GLN A 176 10.23 -5.80 -7.30
CA GLN A 176 10.97 -7.06 -7.28
C GLN A 176 12.40 -6.81 -7.75
N ARG A 177 13.39 -7.20 -6.95
CA ARG A 177 14.81 -7.13 -7.33
C ARG A 177 15.54 -8.36 -6.86
N SER A 178 16.41 -8.88 -7.72
CA SER A 178 17.24 -10.04 -7.46
C SER A 178 18.72 -9.68 -7.58
N PHE A 179 19.57 -10.35 -6.80
CA PHE A 179 21.02 -10.20 -6.89
C PHE A 179 21.62 -11.06 -8.01
N ARG A 180 21.36 -12.37 -8.02
CA ARG A 180 21.81 -13.29 -9.09
C ARG A 180 20.68 -14.12 -9.68
N ALA A 181 19.91 -14.81 -8.83
CA ALA A 181 18.82 -15.66 -9.30
C ALA A 181 17.53 -14.84 -9.41
N GLU A 182 16.97 -14.77 -10.62
CA GLU A 182 15.62 -14.23 -10.79
C GLU A 182 14.60 -15.13 -10.10
N VAL A 183 13.56 -14.49 -9.57
CA VAL A 183 12.42 -15.19 -8.99
C VAL A 183 11.43 -15.44 -10.12
N ASP A 184 11.06 -16.69 -10.32
CA ASP A 184 10.10 -17.11 -11.32
C ASP A 184 8.68 -16.64 -10.99
N ASP A 185 7.90 -16.39 -12.03
CA ASP A 185 6.52 -15.87 -11.93
C ASP A 185 5.60 -16.79 -11.11
N GLU A 186 5.84 -18.11 -11.13
CA GLU A 186 5.09 -19.08 -10.35
C GLU A 186 5.30 -18.87 -8.84
N THR A 187 6.54 -18.63 -8.41
CA THR A 187 6.84 -18.33 -7.02
C THR A 187 6.27 -16.98 -6.59
N VAL A 188 6.33 -15.96 -7.45
CA VAL A 188 5.67 -14.66 -7.19
C VAL A 188 4.17 -14.85 -6.99
N ALA A 189 3.49 -15.56 -7.90
CA ALA A 189 2.05 -15.80 -7.81
C ALA A 189 1.66 -16.61 -6.55
N SER A 190 2.49 -17.57 -6.15
CA SER A 190 2.29 -18.33 -4.91
C SER A 190 2.42 -17.43 -3.67
N LEU A 191 3.41 -16.53 -3.64
CA LEU A 191 3.58 -15.55 -2.55
C LEU A 191 2.39 -14.59 -2.48
N GLU A 192 1.92 -14.07 -3.60
CA GLU A 192 0.75 -13.19 -3.62
C GLU A 192 -0.49 -13.88 -3.04
N LYS A 193 -0.69 -15.16 -3.36
CA LYS A 193 -1.79 -15.96 -2.81
C LYS A 193 -1.66 -16.14 -1.29
N GLU A 194 -0.48 -16.54 -0.81
CA GLU A 194 -0.20 -16.74 0.62
C GLU A 194 -0.38 -15.43 1.42
N LEU A 195 0.08 -14.29 0.89
CA LEU A 195 -0.07 -12.97 1.50
C LEU A 195 -1.54 -12.50 1.51
N ARG A 196 -2.29 -12.76 0.42
CA ARG A 196 -3.73 -12.44 0.33
C ARG A 196 -4.55 -13.22 1.35
N GLU A 197 -4.27 -14.52 1.52
CA GLU A 197 -4.94 -15.37 2.50
C GLU A 197 -4.68 -14.90 3.94
N ARG A 198 -3.42 -14.57 4.26
CA ARG A 198 -3.05 -14.05 5.59
C ARG A 198 -3.68 -12.70 5.90
N THR A 199 -3.77 -11.82 4.91
CA THR A 199 -4.37 -10.49 5.12
C THR A 199 -5.88 -10.59 5.34
N ARG A 200 -6.56 -11.56 4.72
CA ARG A 200 -8.00 -11.81 4.91
C ARG A 200 -8.33 -12.44 6.27
N GLY A 201 -7.40 -13.18 6.87
CA GLY A 201 -7.61 -13.87 8.16
C GLY A 201 -7.80 -12.96 9.38
N GLY A 202 -7.67 -11.64 9.24
CA GLY A 202 -7.81 -10.67 10.33
C GLY A 202 -6.58 -10.56 11.25
N PRO A 203 -6.60 -9.63 12.23
CA PRO A 203 -5.46 -9.33 13.10
C PRO A 203 -4.98 -10.53 13.94
N ASP A 204 -5.89 -11.41 14.35
CA ASP A 204 -5.62 -12.54 15.25
C ASP A 204 -5.03 -13.77 14.53
N ALA A 205 -5.15 -13.85 13.20
CA ALA A 205 -4.63 -14.97 12.40
C ALA A 205 -3.14 -14.85 12.04
N GLY A 206 -2.38 -13.98 12.73
CA GLY A 206 -0.95 -13.80 12.47
C GLY A 206 -0.61 -12.93 11.26
N GLY A 207 -1.59 -12.27 10.63
CA GLY A 207 -1.39 -11.34 9.51
C GLY A 207 -0.56 -10.08 9.84
N ARG A 208 -0.14 -9.91 11.10
CA ARG A 208 0.71 -8.81 11.58
C ARG A 208 2.07 -9.28 12.12
N ARG A 209 2.42 -10.56 11.94
CA ARG A 209 3.72 -11.11 12.36
C ARG A 209 4.53 -11.55 11.15
N GLY A 210 5.84 -11.39 11.26
CA GLY A 210 6.75 -11.94 10.27
C GLY A 210 6.65 -13.46 10.22
N PHE A 211 6.81 -14.04 9.03
CA PHE A 211 6.76 -15.48 8.83
C PHE A 211 7.77 -15.92 7.77
N ALA A 212 8.15 -17.19 7.80
CA ALA A 212 8.93 -17.80 6.72
C ALA A 212 7.94 -18.28 5.64
N PRO A 213 8.00 -17.74 4.41
CA PRO A 213 7.14 -18.20 3.32
C PRO A 213 7.29 -19.69 3.06
N SER A 214 6.15 -20.33 2.79
CA SER A 214 6.08 -21.74 2.42
C SER A 214 6.07 -21.94 0.90
N ALA A 215 5.87 -20.87 0.14
CA ALA A 215 5.85 -20.85 -1.32
C ALA A 215 7.19 -21.27 -1.96
N GLY A 216 7.14 -22.29 -2.83
CA GLY A 216 8.16 -22.59 -3.85
C GLY A 216 9.60 -22.78 -3.34
N ALA A 217 10.56 -22.27 -4.12
CA ALA A 217 12.01 -22.39 -3.88
C ALA A 217 12.53 -21.69 -2.61
N PHE A 218 11.65 -21.01 -1.86
CA PHE A 218 11.99 -20.19 -0.70
C PHE A 218 11.91 -20.88 0.66
N GLY A 219 11.51 -22.16 0.71
CA GLY A 219 11.36 -22.93 1.94
C GLY A 219 12.58 -22.83 2.87
N GLY A 220 12.41 -22.13 4.00
CA GLY A 220 13.43 -21.93 5.05
C GLY A 220 14.53 -20.92 4.72
N ARG A 221 14.51 -20.29 3.54
CA ARG A 221 15.52 -19.31 3.07
C ARG A 221 14.98 -17.89 2.95
N ALA A 222 13.69 -17.71 3.18
CA ALA A 222 13.02 -16.43 3.08
C ALA A 222 12.37 -16.00 4.39
N LEU A 223 12.18 -14.69 4.50
CA LEU A 223 11.47 -14.02 5.59
C LEU A 223 10.56 -12.96 5.00
N ALA A 224 9.27 -13.04 5.34
CA ALA A 224 8.28 -12.02 5.06
C ALA A 224 8.05 -11.20 6.33
N LEU A 225 8.19 -9.89 6.24
CA LEU A 225 7.96 -8.94 7.32
C LEU A 225 6.83 -7.98 6.96
N PRO A 226 5.86 -7.76 7.87
CA PRO A 226 4.84 -6.75 7.66
C PRO A 226 5.44 -5.35 7.77
N VAL A 227 5.07 -4.48 6.84
CA VAL A 227 5.44 -3.07 6.83
C VAL A 227 4.22 -2.27 7.27
N GLY A 228 4.30 -1.69 8.47
CA GLY A 228 3.27 -0.82 9.01
C GLY A 228 3.76 0.62 9.10
N ALA A 229 2.86 1.59 8.89
CA ALA A 229 3.13 2.94 9.34
C ALA A 229 2.80 3.07 10.82
N GLY A 230 3.65 3.76 11.56
CA GLY A 230 3.36 4.23 12.91
C GLY A 230 2.18 5.21 12.87
N GLY A 231 0.96 4.68 12.90
CA GLY A 231 -0.28 5.44 12.94
C GLY A 231 -1.29 4.67 13.79
N ARG A 232 -1.68 5.27 14.92
CA ARG A 232 -2.78 4.78 15.75
C ARG A 232 -4.08 5.00 14.97
N ARG A 233 -4.97 4.01 14.96
CA ARG A 233 -6.38 4.28 14.65
C ARG A 233 -6.95 5.11 15.79
N ASP A 234 -7.55 6.25 15.47
CA ASP A 234 -8.35 7.00 16.44
C ASP A 234 -9.46 6.08 16.99
N GLY A 235 -9.43 5.81 18.30
CA GLY A 235 -10.48 5.07 19.02
C GLY A 235 -10.12 3.69 19.56
N GLU A 236 -8.97 3.09 19.26
CA GLU A 236 -8.53 1.82 19.87
C GLU A 236 -7.32 2.02 20.80
N ALA A 237 -7.51 1.74 22.09
CA ALA A 237 -6.48 1.89 23.13
C ALA A 237 -5.24 0.99 22.93
N ASP A 238 -5.32 0.00 22.03
CA ASP A 238 -4.28 -1.00 21.74
C ASP A 238 -3.87 -1.01 20.25
N GLY A 239 -3.85 0.16 19.62
CA GLY A 239 -3.70 0.33 18.17
C GLY A 239 -2.34 -0.12 17.61
N ALA A 240 -2.24 -1.39 17.22
CA ALA A 240 -1.17 -1.90 16.37
C ALA A 240 -1.15 -1.18 14.99
N PRO A 241 0.04 -0.91 14.42
CA PRO A 241 0.19 -0.17 13.18
C PRO A 241 -0.60 -0.82 12.03
N LEU A 242 -1.24 0.02 11.20
CA LEU A 242 -1.94 -0.44 10.00
C LEU A 242 -0.92 -1.01 9.01
N LEU A 243 -1.14 -2.25 8.60
CA LEU A 243 -0.37 -2.91 7.55
C LEU A 243 -0.51 -2.12 6.24
N GLN A 244 0.62 -1.66 5.70
CA GLN A 244 0.69 -0.95 4.42
C GLN A 244 1.27 -1.80 3.30
N ALA A 245 2.19 -2.71 3.64
CA ALA A 245 2.91 -3.54 2.69
C ALA A 245 3.50 -4.78 3.36
N TRP A 246 4.05 -5.68 2.54
CA TRP A 246 4.89 -6.78 2.98
C TRP A 246 6.26 -6.69 2.31
N LEU A 247 7.32 -6.84 3.10
CA LEU A 247 8.69 -6.97 2.62
C LEU A 247 9.07 -8.45 2.68
N VAL A 248 9.32 -9.06 1.54
CA VAL A 248 9.77 -10.45 1.44
C VAL A 248 11.21 -10.45 0.94
N ALA A 249 12.08 -11.18 1.63
CA ALA A 249 13.45 -11.36 1.18
C ALA A 249 13.88 -12.82 1.31
N ALA A 250 14.65 -13.27 0.33
CA ALA A 250 15.16 -14.63 0.24
C ALA A 250 16.63 -14.62 -0.16
N LYS A 251 17.41 -15.53 0.43
CA LYS A 251 18.83 -15.68 0.11
C LYS A 251 19.03 -16.71 -0.99
N ASP A 252 19.93 -16.44 -1.95
CA ASP A 252 20.22 -17.37 -3.06
C ASP A 252 20.78 -18.72 -2.56
N GLY A 253 21.50 -18.70 -1.43
CA GLY A 253 22.08 -19.89 -0.82
C GLY A 253 22.10 -19.84 0.71
N GLY A 254 21.68 -20.94 1.35
CA GLY A 254 21.66 -21.09 2.80
C GLY A 254 20.52 -20.34 3.50
N ALA A 255 20.52 -20.38 4.83
CA ALA A 255 19.55 -19.66 5.65
C ALA A 255 19.96 -18.19 5.84
N LEU A 256 18.98 -17.34 6.14
CA LEU A 256 19.22 -15.94 6.51
C LEU A 256 20.06 -15.86 7.80
N THR A 257 21.15 -15.10 7.73
CA THR A 257 22.05 -14.84 8.86
C THR A 257 21.44 -13.82 9.82
N GLU A 258 22.06 -13.65 10.98
CA GLU A 258 21.66 -12.60 11.94
C GLU A 258 21.77 -11.20 11.33
N PHE A 259 22.84 -10.92 10.58
CA PHE A 259 23.00 -9.68 9.83
C PHE A 259 21.86 -9.45 8.83
N ASP A 260 21.44 -10.49 8.09
CA ASP A 260 20.35 -10.39 7.12
C ASP A 260 19.02 -10.04 7.83
N ARG A 261 18.73 -10.69 8.96
CA ARG A 261 17.51 -10.45 9.75
C ARG A 261 17.47 -9.06 10.37
N LEU A 262 18.60 -8.56 10.88
CA LEU A 262 18.72 -7.20 11.41
C LEU A 262 18.52 -6.16 10.31
N THR A 263 19.17 -6.36 9.16
CA THR A 263 19.03 -5.47 7.99
C THR A 263 17.58 -5.44 7.51
N LEU A 264 16.90 -6.58 7.44
CA LEU A 264 15.49 -6.65 7.06
C LEU A 264 14.56 -5.93 8.04
N HIS A 265 14.80 -6.04 9.34
CA HIS A 265 14.02 -5.28 10.33
C HIS A 265 14.21 -3.77 10.18
N GLN A 266 15.43 -3.30 9.95
CA GLN A 266 15.69 -1.88 9.70
C GLN A 266 15.06 -1.42 8.38
N ALA A 267 15.06 -2.29 7.36
CA ALA A 267 14.48 -2.01 6.06
C ALA A 267 12.96 -1.81 6.13
N VAL A 268 12.25 -2.48 7.05
CA VAL A 268 10.80 -2.28 7.25
C VAL A 268 10.47 -0.80 7.46
N THR A 269 11.22 -0.10 8.31
CA THR A 269 10.98 1.33 8.58
C THR A 269 11.28 2.20 7.35
N ILE A 270 12.34 1.88 6.61
CA ILE A 270 12.72 2.60 5.39
C ILE A 270 11.66 2.43 4.29
N VAL A 271 11.17 1.19 4.09
CA VAL A 271 10.11 0.90 3.14
C VAL A 271 8.80 1.58 3.57
N ALA A 272 8.48 1.60 4.86
CA ALA A 272 7.31 2.33 5.37
C ALA A 272 7.41 3.84 5.09
N LEU A 273 8.59 4.44 5.29
CA LEU A 273 8.81 5.87 5.02
C LEU A 273 8.66 6.19 3.53
N GLU A 274 9.21 5.36 2.65
CA GLU A 274 9.10 5.53 1.20
C GLU A 274 7.64 5.40 0.73
N LEU A 275 6.89 4.45 1.28
CA LEU A 275 5.45 4.28 1.01
C LEU A 275 4.63 5.47 1.52
N LEU A 276 4.93 5.98 2.71
CA LEU A 276 4.27 7.16 3.27
C LEU A 276 4.51 8.38 2.38
N ARG A 277 5.74 8.60 1.95
CA ARG A 277 6.10 9.72 1.07
C ARG A 277 5.38 9.62 -0.27
N ARG A 278 5.38 8.44 -0.90
CA ARG A 278 4.61 8.18 -2.12
C ARG A 278 3.13 8.48 -1.91
N ARG A 279 2.57 8.06 -0.78
CA ARG A 279 1.16 8.30 -0.44
C ARG A 279 0.86 9.80 -0.29
N VAL A 280 1.73 10.55 0.38
CA VAL A 280 1.58 12.00 0.54
C VAL A 280 1.63 12.69 -0.83
N ALA A 281 2.58 12.31 -1.69
CA ALA A 281 2.66 12.84 -3.05
C ALA A 281 1.38 12.55 -3.85
N GLU A 282 0.91 11.29 -3.84
CA GLU A 282 -0.33 10.89 -4.51
C GLU A 282 -1.57 11.61 -3.95
N ASP A 283 -1.67 11.79 -2.63
CA ASP A 283 -2.80 12.47 -2.00
C ASP A 283 -2.75 14.00 -2.25
N THR A 284 -1.57 14.61 -2.33
CA THR A 284 -1.39 16.01 -2.74
C THR A 284 -1.77 16.20 -4.20
N GLU A 285 -1.33 15.31 -5.09
CA GLU A 285 -1.70 15.33 -6.50
C GLU A 285 -3.23 15.19 -6.67
N ARG A 286 -3.85 14.26 -5.94
CA ARG A 286 -5.32 14.09 -5.92
C ARG A 286 -6.06 15.32 -5.39
N ARG A 287 -5.53 16.03 -4.40
CA ARG A 287 -6.13 17.29 -3.91
C ARG A 287 -6.05 18.38 -4.96
N LEU A 288 -4.89 18.58 -5.58
CA LEU A 288 -4.72 19.53 -6.68
C LEU A 288 -5.64 19.19 -7.86
N ALA A 289 -5.77 17.90 -8.17
CA ALA A 289 -6.71 17.39 -9.16
C ALA A 289 -8.17 17.75 -8.83
N GLY A 290 -8.56 17.58 -7.56
CA GLY A 290 -9.86 17.98 -7.04
C GLY A 290 -10.12 19.47 -7.14
N ASP A 291 -9.15 20.29 -6.74
CA ASP A 291 -9.27 21.74 -6.79
C ASP A 291 -9.41 22.24 -8.25
N VAL A 292 -8.63 21.68 -9.18
CA VAL A 292 -8.72 22.01 -10.61
C VAL A 292 -10.07 21.59 -11.19
N LEU A 293 -10.54 20.35 -10.93
CA LEU A 293 -11.85 19.91 -11.41
C LEU A 293 -12.97 20.78 -10.81
N SER A 294 -12.90 21.09 -9.52
CA SER A 294 -13.89 21.95 -8.87
C SER A 294 -13.95 23.34 -9.53
N ALA A 295 -12.79 23.94 -9.82
CA ALA A 295 -12.71 25.24 -10.50
C ALA A 295 -13.17 25.19 -11.97
N VAL A 296 -13.03 24.05 -12.66
CA VAL A 296 -13.60 23.82 -14.00
C VAL A 296 -15.13 23.82 -13.92
N VAL A 297 -15.70 23.11 -12.96
CA VAL A 297 -17.16 22.96 -12.85
C VAL A 297 -17.81 24.25 -12.37
N SER A 298 -17.24 24.89 -11.35
CA SER A 298 -17.73 26.20 -10.87
C SER A 298 -17.51 27.30 -11.91
N GLY A 299 -16.56 27.13 -12.82
CA GLY A 299 -16.23 28.15 -13.82
C GLY A 299 -15.37 29.27 -13.27
N GLU A 300 -14.75 29.10 -12.09
CA GLU A 300 -13.77 30.04 -11.53
C GLU A 300 -12.52 30.20 -12.41
N LEU A 301 -12.15 29.13 -13.14
CA LEU A 301 -11.04 29.14 -14.10
C LEU A 301 -11.59 29.02 -15.53
N ARG A 302 -11.25 29.98 -16.39
CA ARG A 302 -11.73 30.04 -17.78
C ARG A 302 -10.58 30.29 -18.75
N GLY A 303 -10.75 29.83 -19.99
CA GLY A 303 -9.86 30.16 -21.10
C GLY A 303 -8.39 29.80 -20.84
N PRO A 304 -7.44 30.73 -21.04
CA PRO A 304 -6.01 30.43 -20.96
C PRO A 304 -5.50 30.10 -19.55
N ASP A 305 -6.18 30.55 -18.48
CA ASP A 305 -5.80 30.21 -17.11
C ASP A 305 -6.11 28.75 -16.77
N LEU A 306 -7.24 28.26 -17.26
CA LEU A 306 -7.60 26.86 -17.15
C LEU A 306 -6.60 25.97 -17.92
N LYS A 307 -6.27 26.36 -19.15
CA LYS A 307 -5.27 25.65 -19.97
C LYS A 307 -3.93 25.50 -19.26
N ARG A 308 -3.42 26.58 -18.65
CA ARG A 308 -2.17 26.56 -17.86
C ARG A 308 -2.23 25.66 -16.62
N ARG A 309 -3.40 25.53 -16.00
CA ARG A 309 -3.62 24.65 -14.84
C ARG A 309 -3.72 23.18 -15.22
N LEU A 310 -4.21 22.88 -16.43
CA LEU A 310 -4.35 21.53 -16.97
C LEU A 310 -3.07 21.01 -17.65
N GLU A 311 -2.19 21.90 -18.11
CA GLU A 311 -0.93 21.56 -18.80
C GLU A 311 0.00 20.63 -17.99
N PRO A 312 0.23 20.81 -16.67
CA PRO A 312 1.05 19.89 -15.87
C PRO A 312 0.51 18.46 -15.81
N PHE A 313 -0.78 18.26 -16.08
CA PHE A 313 -1.45 16.96 -16.12
C PHE A 313 -1.53 16.37 -17.53
N GLY A 314 -0.87 16.99 -18.52
CA GLY A 314 -0.94 16.56 -19.92
C GLY A 314 -2.25 16.92 -20.64
N LEU A 315 -3.08 17.78 -20.02
CA LEU A 315 -4.44 18.11 -20.49
C LEU A 315 -4.52 19.52 -21.10
N GLY A 316 -3.39 20.06 -21.57
CA GLY A 316 -3.26 21.45 -22.02
C GLY A 316 -3.69 21.73 -23.46
N ALA A 317 -4.26 20.78 -24.21
CA ALA A 317 -4.67 21.00 -25.60
C ALA A 317 -6.14 20.69 -25.82
N ARG A 318 -6.47 19.40 -25.90
CA ARG A 318 -7.84 18.91 -25.95
C ARG A 318 -8.10 17.98 -24.79
N VAL A 319 -9.32 17.98 -24.29
CA VAL A 319 -9.75 17.16 -23.16
C VAL A 319 -11.08 16.50 -23.44
N GLY A 320 -11.21 15.23 -23.05
CA GLY A 320 -12.49 14.53 -22.93
C GLY A 320 -12.89 14.45 -21.46
N VAL A 321 -14.20 14.46 -21.19
CA VAL A 321 -14.71 14.35 -19.82
C VAL A 321 -15.62 13.13 -19.68
N ILE A 322 -15.39 12.37 -18.61
CA ILE A 322 -16.20 11.23 -18.21
C ILE A 322 -16.70 11.49 -16.80
N VAL A 323 -18.01 11.39 -16.57
CA VAL A 323 -18.63 11.58 -15.26
C VAL A 323 -19.30 10.29 -14.84
N LEU A 324 -19.16 9.92 -13.57
CA LEU A 324 -19.69 8.70 -13.00
C LEU A 324 -20.49 9.01 -11.73
N THR A 325 -21.63 8.34 -11.56
CA THR A 325 -22.36 8.31 -10.30
C THR A 325 -21.86 7.15 -9.44
N PRO A 326 -21.49 7.36 -8.17
CA PRO A 326 -21.10 6.27 -7.28
C PRO A 326 -22.26 5.27 -7.08
N PRO A 327 -21.96 3.99 -6.80
CA PRO A 327 -22.98 3.00 -6.48
C PRO A 327 -23.72 3.37 -5.19
N ARG A 328 -24.96 2.85 -5.01
CA ARG A 328 -25.82 3.13 -3.85
C ARG A 328 -25.07 2.95 -2.51
N PRO A 329 -25.45 3.70 -1.45
CA PRO A 329 -24.78 3.64 -0.15
C PRO A 329 -24.74 2.20 0.40
N GLY A 330 -23.52 1.68 0.60
CA GLY A 330 -23.24 0.31 1.06
C GLY A 330 -22.12 -0.38 0.28
N ALA A 331 -21.92 -0.03 -1.01
CA ALA A 331 -20.93 -0.65 -1.90
C ALA A 331 -19.73 0.28 -2.16
N GLY A 332 -18.98 0.64 -1.12
CA GLY A 332 -17.77 1.48 -1.24
C GLY A 332 -18.09 2.91 -1.68
N GLY A 333 -18.04 3.86 -0.74
CA GLY A 333 -18.38 5.27 -0.98
C GLY A 333 -17.53 5.97 -2.06
N LEU A 334 -17.70 7.30 -2.21
CA LEU A 334 -17.05 8.11 -3.25
C LEU A 334 -15.54 7.85 -3.43
N ALA A 335 -14.80 7.67 -2.34
CA ALA A 335 -13.37 7.37 -2.39
C ALA A 335 -13.05 6.02 -3.06
N ALA A 336 -13.90 5.01 -2.93
CA ALA A 336 -13.73 3.73 -3.60
C ALA A 336 -14.03 3.84 -5.10
N ALA A 337 -15.04 4.63 -5.47
CA ALA A 337 -15.38 4.90 -6.86
C ALA A 337 -14.28 5.69 -7.59
N GLU A 338 -13.76 6.73 -6.94
CA GLU A 338 -12.60 7.50 -7.40
C GLU A 338 -11.37 6.62 -7.60
N ALA A 339 -11.03 5.79 -6.59
CA ALA A 339 -9.88 4.90 -6.65
C ALA A 339 -10.01 3.85 -7.77
N ALA A 340 -11.21 3.30 -7.97
CA ALA A 340 -11.47 2.34 -9.05
C ALA A 340 -11.38 2.99 -10.43
N LEU A 341 -11.88 4.21 -10.59
CA LEU A 341 -11.80 4.97 -11.84
C LEU A 341 -10.35 5.32 -12.18
N GLY A 342 -9.59 5.83 -11.20
CA GLY A 342 -8.17 6.10 -11.38
C GLY A 342 -7.34 4.85 -11.68
N ALA A 343 -7.66 3.71 -11.06
CA ALA A 343 -7.00 2.43 -11.38
C ALA A 343 -7.33 1.95 -12.80
N ALA A 344 -8.59 2.12 -13.24
CA ALA A 344 -9.01 1.78 -14.59
C ALA A 344 -8.29 2.63 -15.64
N LEU A 345 -8.18 3.95 -15.43
CA LEU A 345 -7.45 4.86 -16.33
C LEU A 345 -5.97 4.49 -16.47
N ARG A 346 -5.27 4.29 -15.35
CA ARG A 346 -3.85 3.87 -15.36
C ARG A 346 -3.65 2.57 -16.11
N SER A 347 -4.59 1.63 -15.97
CA SER A 347 -4.50 0.32 -16.63
C SER A 347 -4.79 0.38 -18.13
N GLU A 348 -5.41 1.46 -18.63
CA GLU A 348 -5.60 1.75 -20.05
C GLU A 348 -4.49 2.67 -20.60
N ALA A 349 -3.47 2.99 -19.80
CA ALA A 349 -2.39 3.93 -20.13
C ALA A 349 -2.89 5.32 -20.55
N ALA A 350 -4.04 5.74 -20.01
CA ALA A 350 -4.57 7.08 -20.21
C ALA A 350 -4.10 7.99 -19.06
N ASP A 351 -3.31 9.01 -19.40
CA ASP A 351 -2.97 10.10 -18.47
C ASP A 351 -4.22 10.93 -18.20
N GLY A 352 -4.76 10.90 -16.98
CA GLY A 352 -6.04 11.54 -16.71
C GLY A 352 -6.20 11.99 -15.28
N LEU A 353 -6.94 13.08 -15.11
CA LEU A 353 -7.25 13.68 -13.82
C LEU A 353 -8.56 13.09 -13.32
N VAL A 354 -8.57 12.49 -12.13
CA VAL A 354 -9.81 12.00 -11.49
C VAL A 354 -10.03 12.75 -10.19
N ALA A 355 -11.26 13.21 -9.98
CA ALA A 355 -11.64 13.84 -8.74
C ALA A 355 -13.15 13.71 -8.46
N VAL A 356 -13.50 14.04 -7.22
CA VAL A 356 -14.88 14.06 -6.74
C VAL A 356 -15.39 15.49 -6.69
N HIS A 357 -16.59 15.74 -7.22
CA HIS A 357 -17.28 17.02 -7.13
C HIS A 357 -18.79 16.79 -6.99
N ASP A 358 -19.44 17.44 -6.02
CA ASP A 358 -20.90 17.36 -5.76
C ASP A 358 -21.49 15.93 -5.74
N GLY A 359 -20.75 14.97 -5.18
CA GLY A 359 -21.19 13.58 -5.10
C GLY A 359 -21.08 12.79 -6.41
N LEU A 360 -20.43 13.36 -7.43
CA LEU A 360 -20.06 12.71 -8.69
C LEU A 360 -18.54 12.51 -8.75
N VAL A 361 -18.11 11.49 -9.48
CA VAL A 361 -16.69 11.27 -9.80
C VAL A 361 -16.47 11.71 -11.24
N GLY A 362 -15.66 12.75 -11.46
CA GLY A 362 -15.28 13.25 -12.78
C GLY A 362 -13.88 12.80 -13.14
N ALA A 363 -13.69 12.42 -14.41
CA ALA A 363 -12.40 12.13 -15.01
C ALA A 363 -12.18 13.01 -16.26
N LEU A 364 -11.10 13.77 -16.27
CA LEU A 364 -10.59 14.46 -17.47
C LEU A 364 -9.51 13.57 -18.10
N VAL A 365 -9.62 13.33 -19.40
CA VAL A 365 -8.67 12.55 -20.17
C VAL A 365 -8.17 13.37 -21.37
N PRO A 366 -7.02 13.04 -21.97
CA PRO A 366 -6.48 13.77 -23.10
C PRO A 366 -7.45 13.63 -24.26
N GLY A 367 -7.47 14.63 -25.14
CA GLY A 367 -8.44 14.70 -26.23
C GLY A 367 -8.20 13.63 -27.29
N TYR A 368 -8.84 12.49 -27.10
CA TYR A 368 -9.05 11.47 -28.13
C TYR A 368 -10.08 11.95 -29.16
N ASP A 369 -10.15 11.26 -30.31
CA ASP A 369 -11.33 11.38 -31.17
C ASP A 369 -12.59 10.91 -30.41
N GLU A 370 -13.77 11.43 -30.76
CA GLU A 370 -15.01 11.14 -30.01
C GLU A 370 -15.28 9.64 -29.88
N ASP A 371 -15.11 8.88 -30.96
CA ASP A 371 -15.35 7.44 -30.96
C ASP A 371 -14.35 6.68 -30.07
N GLU A 372 -13.10 7.15 -30.01
CA GLU A 372 -12.06 6.62 -29.13
C GLU A 372 -12.35 6.94 -27.66
N LEU A 373 -12.78 8.17 -27.36
CA LEU A 373 -13.20 8.60 -26.02
C LEU A 373 -14.37 7.74 -25.53
N PHE A 374 -15.37 7.50 -26.38
CA PHE A 374 -16.52 6.67 -26.02
C PHE A 374 -16.13 5.19 -25.86
N ALA A 375 -15.22 4.67 -26.67
CA ALA A 375 -14.68 3.33 -26.50
C ALA A 375 -13.88 3.22 -25.19
N LEU A 376 -13.07 4.22 -24.86
CA LEU A 376 -12.32 4.30 -23.61
C LEU A 376 -13.26 4.33 -22.40
N ALA A 377 -14.31 5.17 -22.45
CA ALA A 377 -15.32 5.24 -21.39
C ALA A 377 -15.98 3.89 -21.12
N ARG A 378 -16.28 3.10 -22.16
CA ARG A 378 -16.82 1.73 -22.01
C ARG A 378 -15.82 0.78 -21.35
N ARG A 379 -14.56 0.76 -21.81
CA ARG A 379 -13.51 -0.09 -21.21
C ARG A 379 -13.26 0.25 -19.75
N ILE A 380 -13.18 1.55 -19.44
CA ILE A 380 -13.04 2.05 -18.07
C ILE A 380 -14.22 1.61 -17.21
N ALA A 381 -15.45 1.75 -17.71
CA ALA A 381 -16.66 1.37 -17.00
C ALA A 381 -16.69 -0.12 -16.66
N GLU A 382 -16.33 -0.99 -17.61
CA GLU A 382 -16.25 -2.44 -17.40
C GLU A 382 -15.18 -2.82 -16.36
N ARG A 383 -14.05 -2.14 -16.36
CA ARG A 383 -12.93 -2.39 -15.44
C ARG A 383 -13.23 -1.88 -14.03
N ALA A 384 -13.80 -0.69 -13.92
CA ALA A 384 -14.24 -0.11 -12.66
C ALA A 384 -15.36 -0.97 -12.03
N THR A 385 -16.32 -1.44 -12.83
CA THR A 385 -17.40 -2.35 -12.38
C THR A 385 -16.83 -3.65 -11.83
N ARG A 386 -15.86 -4.27 -12.51
CA ARG A 386 -15.16 -5.47 -11.99
C ARG A 386 -14.42 -5.22 -10.69
N THR A 387 -13.84 -4.03 -10.53
CA THR A 387 -13.05 -3.66 -9.34
C THR A 387 -13.94 -3.39 -8.12
N LEU A 388 -15.07 -2.71 -8.33
CA LEU A 388 -16.02 -2.35 -7.27
C LEU A 388 -17.01 -3.48 -6.95
N GLY A 389 -17.24 -4.40 -7.89
CA GLY A 389 -18.28 -5.43 -7.76
C GLY A 389 -19.70 -4.88 -7.79
N ALA A 390 -19.89 -3.66 -8.32
CA ALA A 390 -21.18 -2.98 -8.38
C ALA A 390 -21.38 -2.35 -9.77
N SER A 391 -22.62 -2.29 -10.25
CA SER A 391 -22.95 -1.67 -11.53
C SER A 391 -22.75 -0.15 -11.47
N LEU A 392 -22.06 0.37 -12.49
CA LEU A 392 -21.74 1.80 -12.62
C LEU A 392 -22.43 2.40 -13.84
N ARG A 393 -22.83 3.66 -13.70
CA ARG A 393 -23.37 4.48 -14.78
C ARG A 393 -22.37 5.59 -15.09
N LEU A 394 -22.05 5.75 -16.37
CA LEU A 394 -21.12 6.76 -16.84
C LEU A 394 -21.77 7.62 -17.92
N GLY A 395 -21.45 8.91 -17.89
CA GLY A 395 -21.71 9.85 -18.96
C GLY A 395 -20.39 10.31 -19.57
N ALA A 396 -20.31 10.38 -20.89
CA ALA A 396 -19.14 10.88 -21.62
C ALA A 396 -19.51 12.09 -22.47
N GLY A 397 -18.80 13.20 -22.27
CA GLY A 397 -18.92 14.42 -23.06
C GLY A 397 -18.10 14.34 -24.35
N ARG A 398 -18.08 15.42 -25.13
CA ARG A 398 -17.21 15.50 -26.32
C ARG A 398 -15.77 15.82 -25.95
N ALA A 399 -14.86 15.48 -26.85
CA ALA A 399 -13.49 15.97 -26.80
C ALA A 399 -13.46 17.44 -27.28
N VAL A 400 -13.13 18.36 -26.39
CA VAL A 400 -13.15 19.82 -26.64
C VAL A 400 -11.76 20.42 -26.44
N ASP A 401 -11.56 21.70 -26.76
CA ASP A 401 -10.36 22.42 -26.31
C ASP A 401 -10.35 22.46 -24.77
N SER A 402 -9.17 22.36 -24.17
CA SER A 402 -8.96 22.49 -22.72
C SER A 402 -9.64 23.71 -22.09
N ALA A 403 -9.76 24.83 -22.83
CA ALA A 403 -10.46 26.03 -22.39
C ALA A 403 -11.97 25.81 -22.17
N ASP A 404 -12.55 24.84 -22.87
CA ASP A 404 -13.98 24.52 -22.87
C ASP A 404 -14.30 23.27 -22.04
N ALA A 405 -13.37 22.82 -21.18
CA ALA A 405 -13.53 21.60 -20.38
C ALA A 405 -14.84 21.58 -19.55
N ARG A 406 -15.28 22.76 -19.09
CA ARG A 406 -16.55 22.95 -18.38
C ARG A 406 -17.74 22.47 -19.20
N ARG A 407 -17.78 22.83 -20.49
CA ARG A 407 -18.84 22.41 -21.42
C ARG A 407 -18.86 20.89 -21.56
N ALA A 408 -17.69 20.26 -21.77
CA ALA A 408 -17.61 18.81 -21.87
C ALA A 408 -18.03 18.10 -20.56
N PHE A 409 -17.74 18.69 -19.40
CA PHE A 409 -18.22 18.18 -18.10
C PHE A 409 -19.75 18.21 -18.01
N HIS A 410 -20.38 19.33 -18.36
CA HIS A 410 -21.84 19.42 -18.36
C HIS A 410 -22.46 18.46 -19.37
N GLU A 411 -21.89 18.32 -20.56
CA GLU A 411 -22.32 17.34 -21.56
C GLU A 411 -22.30 15.91 -21.02
N ALA A 412 -21.21 15.53 -20.34
CA ALA A 412 -21.06 14.23 -19.69
C ALA A 412 -22.09 14.03 -18.57
N ARG A 413 -22.28 15.03 -17.70
CA ARG A 413 -23.26 14.98 -16.61
C ARG A 413 -24.69 14.85 -17.13
N CYS A 414 -25.06 15.64 -18.14
CA CYS A 414 -26.39 15.56 -18.74
C CYS A 414 -26.60 14.22 -19.47
N ALA A 415 -25.58 13.63 -20.09
CA ALA A 415 -25.67 12.29 -20.68
C ALA A 415 -26.01 11.24 -19.60
N LEU A 416 -25.34 11.34 -18.45
CA LEU A 416 -25.56 10.49 -17.29
C LEU A 416 -26.97 10.66 -16.69
N GLU A 417 -27.47 11.89 -16.59
CA GLU A 417 -28.83 12.19 -16.12
C GLU A 417 -29.90 11.70 -17.10
N ALA A 418 -29.68 11.88 -18.41
CA ALA A 418 -30.58 11.37 -19.44
C ALA A 418 -30.74 9.85 -19.35
N LEU A 419 -29.64 9.15 -19.01
CA LEU A 419 -29.67 7.71 -18.76
C LEU A 419 -30.46 7.33 -17.51
N ALA A 420 -30.37 8.12 -16.44
CA ALA A 420 -31.14 7.94 -15.22
C ALA A 420 -32.65 8.20 -15.45
N LEU A 421 -33.00 9.11 -16.36
CA LEU A 421 -34.39 9.41 -16.73
C LEU A 421 -34.98 8.36 -17.69
N ALA A 422 -34.18 7.85 -18.64
CA ALA A 422 -34.59 6.82 -19.59
C ALA A 422 -34.81 5.44 -18.93
N GLN A 423 -34.20 5.20 -17.77
CA GLN A 423 -34.45 4.04 -16.92
C GLN A 423 -35.33 4.45 -15.73
N PRO A 424 -36.68 4.42 -15.85
CA PRO A 424 -37.54 4.71 -14.72
C PRO A 424 -37.26 3.73 -13.58
N HIS A 425 -37.41 4.23 -12.35
CA HIS A 425 -37.22 3.51 -11.10
C HIS A 425 -37.93 2.15 -11.12
N GLY A 426 -37.17 1.07 -11.38
CA GLY A 426 -37.56 -0.29 -11.03
C GLY A 426 -37.35 -0.50 -9.54
N ASP A 427 -38.25 0.05 -8.73
CA ASP A 427 -38.48 -0.41 -7.36
C ASP A 427 -39.47 -1.59 -7.49
N GLY A 428 -38.92 -2.80 -7.59
CA GLY A 428 -39.69 -4.02 -7.83
C GLY A 428 -38.87 -5.09 -8.54
N ASP A 429 -38.20 -5.93 -7.76
CA ASP A 429 -37.93 -7.34 -8.06
C ASP A 429 -37.27 -7.66 -9.43
N VAL A 430 -35.94 -7.52 -9.52
CA VAL A 430 -35.13 -8.11 -10.61
C VAL A 430 -34.24 -9.24 -10.10
N ASP A 431 -34.55 -9.81 -8.92
CA ASP A 431 -33.84 -10.99 -8.40
C ASP A 431 -34.54 -12.32 -8.75
N ARG A 432 -35.53 -12.29 -9.65
CA ARG A 432 -36.17 -13.51 -10.17
C ARG A 432 -36.44 -13.42 -11.67
N GLY A 433 -35.41 -13.66 -12.46
CA GLY A 433 -35.59 -13.87 -13.90
C GLY A 433 -34.37 -13.67 -14.78
N ALA A 434 -33.18 -14.11 -14.37
CA ALA A 434 -32.03 -14.22 -15.28
C ALA A 434 -31.23 -15.49 -14.98
N ALA A 435 -31.91 -16.64 -15.06
CA ALA A 435 -31.23 -17.90 -15.38
C ALA A 435 -30.89 -17.87 -16.88
N ASP A 436 -29.92 -17.03 -17.25
CA ASP A 436 -29.12 -17.12 -18.49
C ASP A 436 -28.08 -16.00 -18.51
N GLY A 437 -26.85 -16.34 -18.08
CA GLY A 437 -25.55 -15.87 -18.60
C GLY A 437 -25.22 -14.40 -18.95
N ALA A 438 -26.07 -13.40 -18.71
CA ALA A 438 -25.83 -12.03 -19.17
C ALA A 438 -25.22 -11.13 -18.07
N SER A 439 -23.93 -10.82 -18.26
CA SER A 439 -23.08 -9.88 -17.52
C SER A 439 -23.81 -8.63 -16.97
N ALA A 440 -23.43 -8.19 -15.77
CA ALA A 440 -23.87 -6.93 -15.16
C ALA A 440 -23.83 -5.79 -16.18
N ARG A 441 -25.00 -5.28 -16.61
CA ARG A 441 -25.09 -4.28 -17.69
C ARG A 441 -24.50 -2.95 -17.23
N THR A 442 -23.24 -2.75 -17.60
CA THR A 442 -22.57 -1.45 -17.53
C THR A 442 -23.25 -0.54 -18.54
N THR A 443 -23.66 0.66 -18.11
CA THR A 443 -24.42 1.57 -18.97
C THR A 443 -23.66 2.88 -19.13
N VAL A 444 -23.14 3.11 -20.34
CA VAL A 444 -22.44 4.35 -20.71
C VAL A 444 -23.35 5.14 -21.63
N ALA A 445 -23.67 6.37 -21.23
CA ALA A 445 -24.31 7.36 -22.07
C ALA A 445 -23.26 8.33 -22.60
N THR A 446 -23.45 8.80 -23.82
CA THR A 446 -22.54 9.72 -24.51
C THR A 446 -23.28 10.99 -24.87
N TYR A 447 -22.55 12.03 -25.26
CA TYR A 447 -23.14 13.24 -25.81
C TYR A 447 -24.18 12.97 -26.93
N ARG A 448 -24.00 11.91 -27.72
CA ARG A 448 -24.92 11.58 -28.83
C ARG A 448 -26.30 11.11 -28.34
N ASP A 449 -26.39 10.65 -27.09
CA ASP A 449 -27.60 10.04 -26.52
C ASP A 449 -28.58 11.07 -25.95
N LEU A 450 -28.22 12.36 -25.86
CA LEU A 450 -29.09 13.37 -25.26
C LEU A 450 -30.20 13.93 -26.18
N GLY A 451 -30.21 13.59 -27.46
CA GLY A 451 -31.32 13.92 -28.37
C GLY A 451 -31.52 15.42 -28.68
N SER A 452 -32.73 15.76 -29.14
CA SER A 452 -33.10 17.06 -29.74
C SER A 452 -32.95 18.28 -28.83
N PHE A 453 -33.01 18.09 -27.51
CA PHE A 453 -32.93 19.18 -26.55
C PHE A 453 -31.50 19.66 -26.29
N GLN A 454 -30.52 18.80 -26.55
CA GLN A 454 -29.11 19.14 -26.37
C GLN A 454 -28.55 19.92 -27.56
N LEU A 455 -29.06 19.72 -28.78
CA LEU A 455 -28.75 20.58 -29.92
C LEU A 455 -29.15 22.04 -29.66
N LEU A 456 -30.31 22.27 -29.03
CA LEU A 456 -30.78 23.63 -28.70
C LEU A 456 -29.94 24.32 -27.64
N LEU A 457 -29.43 23.59 -26.65
CA LEU A 457 -28.62 24.14 -25.55
C LEU A 457 -27.12 24.22 -25.89
N SER A 458 -26.63 23.41 -26.84
CA SER A 458 -25.23 23.37 -27.27
C SER A 458 -24.91 24.27 -28.48
N LEU A 459 -25.92 24.78 -29.18
CA LEU A 459 -25.75 25.67 -30.35
C LEU A 459 -25.82 27.17 -30.01
N GLN A 460 -26.14 27.53 -28.77
CA GLN A 460 -26.30 28.94 -28.38
C GLN A 460 -25.00 29.52 -27.83
N ASP A 461 -24.78 30.80 -28.14
CA ASP A 461 -23.87 31.68 -27.41
C ASP A 461 -24.29 31.69 -25.93
N ASP A 462 -23.33 31.65 -24.99
CA ASP A 462 -23.63 31.66 -23.55
C ASP A 462 -24.51 32.87 -23.19
N ASP A 463 -24.33 34.00 -23.88
CA ASP A 463 -25.15 35.20 -23.73
C ASP A 463 -26.59 35.02 -24.25
N ALA A 464 -26.79 34.30 -25.34
CA ALA A 464 -28.12 34.01 -25.87
C ALA A 464 -28.88 33.02 -24.98
N LEU A 465 -28.17 32.05 -24.40
CA LEU A 465 -28.75 31.12 -23.43
C LEU A 465 -29.08 31.81 -22.10
N ARG A 466 -28.23 32.74 -21.63
CA ARG A 466 -28.52 33.65 -20.49
C ARG A 466 -29.82 34.40 -20.73
N LEU A 467 -29.91 35.13 -21.84
CA LEU A 467 -31.08 35.92 -22.18
C LEU A 467 -32.36 35.08 -22.27
N PHE A 468 -32.28 33.86 -22.82
CA PHE A 468 -33.41 32.94 -22.85
C PHE A 468 -33.84 32.50 -21.45
N CYS A 469 -32.90 32.07 -20.60
CA CYS A 469 -33.19 31.63 -19.25
C CYS A 469 -33.78 32.77 -18.40
N ASP A 470 -33.18 33.96 -18.48
CA ASP A 470 -33.62 35.16 -17.75
C ASP A 470 -35.03 35.56 -18.20
N SER A 471 -35.33 35.50 -19.51
CA SER A 471 -36.67 35.82 -20.02
C SER A 471 -37.80 34.91 -19.49
N ILE A 472 -37.46 33.75 -18.93
CA ILE A 472 -38.41 32.76 -18.41
C ILE A 472 -38.39 32.72 -16.88
N LEU A 473 -37.20 32.75 -16.27
CA LEU A 473 -37.02 32.46 -14.84
C LEU A 473 -36.85 33.73 -13.98
N SER A 474 -36.33 34.85 -14.52
CA SER A 474 -36.17 36.10 -13.75
C SER A 474 -37.48 36.60 -13.12
N PRO A 475 -38.66 36.50 -13.77
CA PRO A 475 -39.92 36.89 -13.14
C PRO A 475 -40.26 36.13 -11.84
N ILE A 476 -39.67 34.94 -11.61
CA ILE A 476 -39.83 34.16 -10.38
C ILE A 476 -38.76 34.57 -9.35
N GLU A 477 -37.55 34.88 -9.81
CA GLU A 477 -36.39 35.19 -8.97
C GLU A 477 -36.45 36.61 -8.39
N GLU A 478 -36.85 37.59 -9.21
CA GLU A 478 -36.84 39.01 -8.87
C GLU A 478 -38.06 39.45 -8.04
N SER A 479 -39.19 38.76 -8.16
CA SER A 479 -40.45 39.26 -7.64
C SER A 479 -40.67 38.99 -6.14
N GLU A 480 -39.99 38.01 -5.54
CA GLU A 480 -40.40 37.47 -4.23
C GLU A 480 -39.26 37.08 -3.25
N GLY A 481 -38.01 37.47 -3.51
CA GLY A 481 -36.89 37.28 -2.57
C GLY A 481 -36.74 35.82 -2.09
N ALA A 482 -36.75 35.57 -0.77
CA ALA A 482 -36.66 34.22 -0.20
C ALA A 482 -37.80 33.27 -0.65
N TYR A 483 -38.97 33.82 -1.01
CA TYR A 483 -40.11 33.04 -1.45
C TYR A 483 -40.01 32.63 -2.93
N GLY A 484 -39.29 33.42 -3.76
CA GLY A 484 -38.94 33.04 -5.13
C GLY A 484 -38.11 31.74 -5.20
N GLY A 485 -37.23 31.52 -4.21
CA GLY A 485 -36.48 30.26 -4.08
C GLY A 485 -37.37 29.03 -3.76
N GLU A 486 -38.50 29.21 -3.05
CA GLU A 486 -39.48 28.15 -2.83
C GLU A 486 -40.32 27.85 -4.08
N LEU A 487 -40.69 28.88 -4.83
CA LEU A 487 -41.38 28.73 -6.11
C LEU A 487 -40.51 28.00 -7.13
N MET A 488 -39.23 28.35 -7.20
CA MET A 488 -38.27 27.71 -8.10
C MET A 488 -38.11 26.22 -7.79
N ARG A 489 -37.91 25.85 -6.51
CA ARG A 489 -37.87 24.43 -6.08
C ARG A 489 -39.17 23.69 -6.39
N SER A 490 -40.31 24.38 -6.26
CA SER A 490 -41.62 23.80 -6.55
C SER A 490 -41.84 23.56 -8.04
N LEU A 491 -41.40 24.49 -8.89
CA LEU A 491 -41.40 24.37 -10.34
C LEU A 491 -40.52 23.19 -10.80
N GLU A 492 -39.29 23.12 -10.30
CA GLU A 492 -38.34 22.07 -10.64
C GLU A 492 -38.90 20.68 -10.31
N ALA A 493 -39.36 20.47 -9.06
CA ALA A 493 -39.94 19.19 -8.67
C ALA A 493 -41.23 18.85 -9.44
N PHE A 494 -42.04 19.83 -9.82
CA PHE A 494 -43.24 19.59 -10.62
C PHE A 494 -42.91 19.17 -12.05
N ILE A 495 -41.92 19.82 -12.68
CA ILE A 495 -41.44 19.49 -14.02
C ILE A 495 -40.74 18.12 -14.03
N GLU A 496 -39.92 17.82 -13.04
CA GLU A 496 -39.20 16.53 -12.92
C GLU A 496 -40.13 15.34 -12.72
N GLU A 497 -41.26 15.53 -12.03
CA GLU A 497 -42.29 14.50 -11.90
C GLU A 497 -43.30 14.54 -13.06
N ASN A 498 -42.94 15.15 -14.21
CA ASN A 498 -43.73 15.23 -15.43
C ASN A 498 -45.15 15.82 -15.22
N GLY A 499 -45.26 16.78 -14.29
CA GLY A 499 -46.52 17.41 -13.89
C GLY A 499 -47.41 16.59 -12.96
N GLN A 500 -46.90 15.49 -12.38
CA GLN A 500 -47.64 14.65 -11.43
C GLN A 500 -47.70 15.28 -10.03
N TRP A 501 -48.83 15.92 -9.73
CA TRP A 501 -49.05 16.66 -8.48
C TRP A 501 -48.73 15.89 -7.20
N GLU A 502 -49.11 14.61 -7.10
CA GLU A 502 -48.92 13.83 -5.87
C GLU A 502 -47.46 13.44 -5.65
N ARG A 503 -46.76 13.07 -6.72
CA ARG A 503 -45.34 12.71 -6.65
C ARG A 503 -44.47 13.93 -6.34
N ALA A 504 -44.74 15.05 -6.99
CA ALA A 504 -44.03 16.30 -6.75
C ALA A 504 -44.27 16.84 -5.32
N ALA A 505 -45.51 16.76 -4.82
CA ALA A 505 -45.84 17.19 -3.47
C ALA A 505 -45.14 16.30 -2.41
N LYS A 506 -45.10 14.98 -2.63
CA LYS A 506 -44.38 14.03 -1.79
C LYS A 506 -42.87 14.31 -1.77
N ARG A 507 -42.27 14.59 -2.93
CA ARG A 507 -40.84 14.93 -3.05
C ARG A 507 -40.46 16.20 -2.29
N LEU A 508 -41.34 17.19 -2.29
CA LEU A 508 -41.14 18.47 -1.58
C LEU A 508 -41.58 18.45 -0.12
N TYR A 509 -42.03 17.29 0.40
CA TYR A 509 -42.61 17.17 1.74
C TYR A 509 -43.70 18.21 2.04
N CYS A 510 -44.55 18.49 1.05
CA CYS A 510 -45.63 19.47 1.18
C CYS A 510 -46.99 18.88 0.76
N HIS A 511 -48.07 19.57 1.11
CA HIS A 511 -49.41 19.14 0.71
C HIS A 511 -49.67 19.47 -0.76
N ARG A 512 -50.43 18.61 -1.47
CA ARG A 512 -50.79 18.81 -2.90
C ARG A 512 -51.42 20.19 -3.17
N HIS A 513 -52.23 20.69 -2.24
CA HIS A 513 -52.85 22.02 -2.33
C HIS A 513 -51.82 23.15 -2.26
N THR A 514 -50.79 23.01 -1.42
CA THR A 514 -49.68 23.98 -1.32
C THR A 514 -48.87 24.00 -2.60
N LEU A 515 -48.54 22.83 -3.16
CA LEU A 515 -47.85 22.76 -4.44
C LEU A 515 -48.67 23.39 -5.57
N ARG A 516 -49.99 23.13 -5.61
CA ARG A 516 -50.88 23.74 -6.61
C ARG A 516 -50.95 25.25 -6.50
N TYR A 517 -50.95 25.79 -5.28
CA TYR A 517 -50.89 27.22 -5.04
C TYR A 517 -49.56 27.82 -5.55
N ARG A 518 -48.42 27.20 -5.20
CA ARG A 518 -47.09 27.65 -5.66
C ARG A 518 -46.94 27.59 -7.19
N ILE A 519 -47.41 26.52 -7.82
CA ILE A 519 -47.38 26.41 -9.28
C ILE A 519 -48.29 27.44 -9.95
N ARG A 520 -49.49 27.67 -9.42
CA ARG A 520 -50.36 28.75 -9.92
C ARG A 520 -49.69 30.11 -9.79
N ARG A 521 -48.94 30.33 -8.70
CA ARG A 521 -48.17 31.56 -8.53
C ARG A 521 -47.06 31.71 -9.58
N VAL A 522 -46.37 30.62 -9.91
CA VAL A 522 -45.41 30.59 -11.02
C VAL A 522 -46.08 30.93 -12.35
N GLU A 523 -47.26 30.37 -12.63
CA GLU A 523 -48.03 30.69 -13.85
C GLU A 523 -48.41 32.18 -13.91
N GLU A 524 -48.83 32.77 -12.78
CA GLU A 524 -49.16 34.20 -12.67
C GLU A 524 -47.95 35.11 -12.90
N LEU A 525 -46.79 34.77 -12.34
CA LEU A 525 -45.57 35.58 -12.44
C LEU A 525 -44.96 35.53 -13.84
N THR A 526 -45.05 34.39 -14.51
CA THR A 526 -44.37 34.14 -15.80
C THR A 526 -45.28 34.30 -17.01
N GLY A 527 -46.60 34.40 -16.80
CA GLY A 527 -47.61 34.44 -17.86
C GLY A 527 -47.74 33.13 -18.65
N ARG A 528 -47.18 32.03 -18.16
CA ARG A 528 -47.13 30.71 -18.82
C ARG A 528 -47.98 29.70 -18.09
N SER A 529 -48.52 28.69 -18.78
CA SER A 529 -49.38 27.67 -18.17
C SER A 529 -48.75 26.29 -18.14
N MET A 530 -48.78 25.66 -16.98
CA MET A 530 -48.38 24.26 -16.77
C MET A 530 -49.35 23.25 -17.42
N GLY A 531 -50.52 23.68 -17.87
CA GLY A 531 -51.41 22.89 -18.71
C GLY A 531 -50.92 22.76 -20.16
N SER A 532 -50.06 23.69 -20.62
CA SER A 532 -49.50 23.69 -21.97
C SER A 532 -48.28 22.75 -22.04
N ALA A 533 -48.27 21.84 -23.02
CA ALA A 533 -47.09 21.02 -23.28
C ALA A 533 -45.89 21.88 -23.73
N ARG A 534 -46.16 22.94 -24.50
CA ARG A 534 -45.13 23.87 -24.98
C ARG A 534 -44.47 24.61 -23.81
N ASP A 535 -45.26 25.19 -22.93
CA ASP A 535 -44.74 26.02 -21.83
C ASP A 535 -43.98 25.15 -20.81
N ARG A 536 -44.43 23.91 -20.58
CA ARG A 536 -43.68 22.93 -19.77
C ARG A 536 -42.32 22.60 -20.36
N ILE A 537 -42.23 22.49 -21.69
CA ILE A 537 -40.95 22.28 -22.39
C ILE A 537 -40.07 23.53 -22.27
N GLU A 538 -40.63 24.73 -22.44
CA GLU A 538 -39.88 25.99 -22.28
C GLU A 538 -39.34 26.15 -20.85
N PHE A 539 -40.15 25.82 -19.81
CA PHE A 539 -39.68 25.79 -18.42
C PHE A 539 -38.60 24.75 -18.18
N TRP A 540 -38.78 23.53 -18.70
CA TRP A 540 -37.78 22.50 -18.57
C TRP A 540 -36.46 22.92 -19.23
N LEU A 541 -36.53 23.51 -20.44
CA LEU A 541 -35.36 24.03 -21.15
C LEU A 541 -34.68 25.19 -20.40
N ALA A 542 -35.45 26.13 -19.85
CA ALA A 542 -34.90 27.24 -19.10
C ALA A 542 -34.23 26.78 -17.80
N LEU A 543 -34.83 25.82 -17.09
CA LEU A 543 -34.24 25.24 -15.88
C LEU A 543 -32.90 24.57 -16.19
N ARG A 544 -32.83 23.76 -17.27
CA ARG A 544 -31.59 23.11 -17.68
C ARG A 544 -30.57 24.07 -18.29
N GLY A 545 -31.02 25.08 -19.04
CA GLY A 545 -30.17 26.16 -19.54
C GLY A 545 -29.53 26.96 -18.42
N ARG A 546 -30.27 27.26 -17.35
CA ARG A 546 -29.76 28.01 -16.19
C ARG A 546 -28.64 27.25 -15.46
N GLU A 547 -28.70 25.92 -15.41
CA GLU A 547 -27.61 25.10 -14.85
C GLU A 547 -26.33 25.16 -15.68
N LEU A 548 -26.43 25.40 -16.99
CA LEU A 548 -25.28 25.49 -17.90
C LEU A 548 -24.59 26.86 -17.82
N VAL A 549 -25.29 27.87 -17.32
CA VAL A 549 -24.98 29.28 -17.56
C VAL A 549 -24.68 30.08 -16.29
N ARG A 550 -25.15 29.62 -15.13
CA ARG A 550 -24.84 30.27 -13.85
C ARG A 550 -23.33 30.30 -13.60
N ASP A 551 -22.85 31.49 -13.22
CA ASP A 551 -21.44 31.83 -13.00
C ASP A 551 -20.81 31.13 -11.82
#